data_AF-A0A0L0FFP6-F1
#
_entry.id   AF-A0A0L0FFP6-F1
#
_cell.length_a   1.000
_cell.length_b   1.000
_cell.length_c   1.000
_cell.angle_alpha   90.00
_cell.angle_beta   90.00
_cell.angle_gamma   90.00
#
_symmetry.space_group_name_H-M   'P 1'
#
loop_
_entity.id
_entity.type
_entity.pdbx_description
1 polymer ?
#
loop_
_entity_poly.entity_id
_entity_poly.type
_entity_poly.pdbx_seq_one_letter_code
_entity_poly.pdbx_strand_id
1 'polypeptide(L)'
;MFKKCCDRSDIDIIAFDCSTKTTFMPKPPEIAKLRTNGVYLELSYGPSIRDTNTRRIMIGNAINVVRVTKGKNLLISGEAEHVLELRGPYDMVNFASLYELKQESAHRALSSAGREVLLHAHTRRHTARAAVEVVPMES
;
A
#
# COMPACT_ATOMS: atom_id res chain seq x y z
N MET A 1 -16.51 4.48 5.46
CA MET A 1 -16.11 4.25 4.05
C MET A 1 -15.09 3.13 3.93
N PHE A 2 -13.94 3.21 4.62
CA PHE A 2 -12.87 2.21 4.61
C PHE A 2 -13.31 0.75 4.74
N LYS A 3 -14.10 0.41 5.78
CA LYS A 3 -14.63 -0.96 5.97
C LYS A 3 -15.31 -1.52 4.71
N LYS A 4 -16.11 -0.71 4.01
CA LYS A 4 -16.78 -1.12 2.76
C LYS A 4 -15.78 -1.44 1.65
N CYS A 5 -14.66 -0.72 1.60
CA CYS A 5 -13.58 -0.99 0.65
C CYS A 5 -12.87 -2.31 0.99
N CYS A 6 -12.66 -2.62 2.27
CA CYS A 6 -12.08 -3.90 2.69
C CYS A 6 -12.95 -5.10 2.31
N ASP A 7 -14.28 -4.94 2.25
CA ASP A 7 -15.21 -6.01 1.88
C ASP A 7 -15.29 -6.30 0.38
N ARG A 8 -14.77 -5.39 -0.46
CA ARG A 8 -14.82 -5.49 -1.93
C ARG A 8 -13.62 -6.26 -2.49
N SER A 9 -13.85 -7.02 -3.56
CA SER A 9 -12.83 -7.76 -4.32
C SER A 9 -12.52 -7.13 -5.69
N ASP A 10 -13.18 -6.02 -6.03
CA ASP A 10 -12.98 -5.28 -7.27
C ASP A 10 -12.05 -4.07 -7.11
N ILE A 11 -11.34 -4.01 -5.99
CA ILE A 11 -10.32 -3.02 -5.64
C ILE A 11 -8.99 -3.76 -5.52
N ASP A 12 -7.89 -3.12 -5.85
CA ASP A 12 -6.54 -3.71 -5.73
C ASP A 12 -5.70 -2.97 -4.67
N ILE A 13 -5.85 -1.65 -4.59
CA ILE A 13 -5.13 -0.76 -3.66
C ILE A 13 -6.12 0.14 -2.92
N ILE A 14 -5.90 0.34 -1.62
CA ILE A 14 -6.52 1.42 -0.85
C ILE A 14 -5.42 2.39 -0.44
N ALA A 15 -5.43 3.59 -1.03
CA ALA A 15 -4.59 4.71 -0.63
C ALA A 15 -5.03 5.20 0.76
N PHE A 16 -4.14 5.10 1.75
CA PHE A 16 -4.43 5.52 3.11
C PHE A 16 -3.60 6.76 3.46
N ASP A 17 -4.27 7.91 3.48
CA ASP A 17 -3.63 9.17 3.82
C ASP A 17 -3.25 9.21 5.32
N CYS A 18 -1.95 9.11 5.57
CA CYS A 18 -1.35 9.27 6.89
C CYS A 18 -0.86 10.70 7.14
N SER A 19 -0.89 11.61 6.16
CA SER A 19 -0.28 12.94 6.26
C SER A 19 -1.06 13.89 7.19
N THR A 20 -2.37 13.63 7.36
CA THR A 20 -3.25 14.44 8.19
C THR A 20 -3.65 13.73 9.48
N LYS A 21 -4.27 14.46 10.41
CA LYS A 21 -4.84 13.85 11.62
C LYS A 21 -5.96 12.90 11.20
N THR A 22 -5.66 11.62 11.25
CA THR A 22 -6.56 10.56 10.82
C THR A 22 -7.85 10.55 11.65
N THR A 23 -9.00 10.47 10.96
CA THR A 23 -10.32 10.38 11.60
C THR A 23 -10.66 8.97 12.09
N PHE A 24 -9.98 7.93 11.57
CA PHE A 24 -10.16 6.55 12.00
C PHE A 24 -8.92 5.69 11.70
N MET A 25 -8.58 4.76 12.58
CA MET A 25 -7.48 3.81 12.33
C MET A 25 -8.00 2.44 11.87
N PRO A 26 -7.33 1.76 10.92
CA PRO A 26 -7.70 0.43 10.49
C PRO A 26 -7.70 -0.55 11.66
N LYS A 27 -8.73 -1.40 11.74
CA LYS A 27 -8.89 -2.40 12.80
C LYS A 27 -8.46 -3.80 12.34
N PRO A 28 -8.03 -4.69 13.25
CA PRO A 28 -7.61 -6.04 12.87
C PRO A 28 -8.60 -6.83 11.98
N PRO A 29 -9.93 -6.79 12.21
CA PRO A 29 -10.88 -7.48 11.33
C PRO A 29 -10.92 -6.92 9.91
N GLU A 30 -10.76 -5.60 9.76
CA GLU A 30 -10.75 -4.92 8.46
C GLU A 30 -9.50 -5.28 7.68
N ILE A 31 -8.34 -5.30 8.36
CA ILE A 31 -7.07 -5.76 7.78
C ILE A 31 -7.12 -7.24 7.38
N ALA A 32 -7.72 -8.10 8.20
CA ALA A 32 -7.87 -9.51 7.87
C ALA A 32 -8.72 -9.68 6.60
N LYS A 33 -9.83 -8.95 6.50
CA LYS A 33 -10.71 -8.98 5.33
C LYS A 33 -10.03 -8.44 4.07
N LEU A 34 -9.35 -7.30 4.19
CA LEU A 34 -8.53 -6.70 3.13
C LEU A 34 -7.51 -7.70 2.59
N ARG A 35 -6.81 -8.42 3.48
CA ARG A 35 -5.83 -9.45 3.10
C ARG A 35 -6.48 -10.61 2.36
N THR A 36 -7.63 -11.11 2.84
CA THR A 36 -8.36 -12.20 2.17
C THR A 36 -8.78 -11.82 0.75
N ASN A 37 -9.11 -10.55 0.54
CA ASN A 37 -9.52 -10.03 -0.77
C ASN A 37 -8.33 -9.67 -1.68
N GLY A 38 -7.08 -9.94 -1.29
CA GLY A 38 -5.90 -9.61 -2.11
C GLY A 38 -5.59 -8.12 -2.22
N VAL A 39 -6.25 -7.28 -1.42
CA VAL A 39 -6.11 -5.82 -1.48
C VAL A 39 -4.87 -5.38 -0.69
N TYR A 40 -4.21 -4.33 -1.17
CA TYR A 40 -3.04 -3.71 -0.55
C TYR A 40 -3.37 -2.33 0.02
N LEU A 41 -2.73 -1.96 1.15
CA LEU A 41 -2.74 -0.59 1.67
C LEU A 41 -1.50 0.15 1.18
N GLU A 42 -1.71 1.31 0.57
CA GLU A 42 -0.62 2.19 0.16
C GLU A 42 -0.27 3.20 1.26
N LEU A 43 1.03 3.38 1.49
CA LEU A 43 1.62 4.42 2.32
C LEU A 43 2.58 5.26 1.45
N SER A 44 2.25 6.53 1.22
CA SER A 44 3.05 7.43 0.39
C SER A 44 4.13 8.16 1.19
N TYR A 45 5.42 8.04 0.86
CA TYR A 45 6.45 8.72 1.66
C TYR A 45 6.60 10.22 1.38
N GLY A 46 6.14 10.72 0.23
CA GLY A 46 6.31 12.11 -0.20
C GLY A 46 5.93 13.15 0.87
N PRO A 47 4.75 13.07 1.50
CA PRO A 47 4.36 14.00 2.55
C PRO A 47 5.32 14.03 3.76
N SER A 48 6.02 12.92 4.06
CA SER A 48 6.99 12.85 5.16
C SER A 48 8.29 13.61 4.88
N ILE A 49 8.64 13.86 3.63
CA ILE A 49 9.89 14.56 3.29
C ILE A 49 9.68 16.07 3.05
N ARG A 50 8.44 16.53 2.82
CA ARG A 50 8.12 17.94 2.53
C ARG A 50 8.03 18.82 3.78
N ASP A 51 7.19 18.43 4.75
CA ASP A 51 6.92 19.26 5.93
C ASP A 51 7.20 18.51 7.24
N THR A 52 7.73 19.22 8.23
CA THR A 52 8.13 18.63 9.52
C THR A 52 6.92 18.26 10.37
N ASN A 53 5.83 19.03 10.32
CA ASN A 53 4.62 18.71 11.08
C ASN A 53 3.92 17.50 10.47
N THR A 54 3.75 17.50 9.15
CA THR A 54 3.22 16.37 8.37
C THR A 54 4.05 15.11 8.61
N ARG A 55 5.39 15.21 8.61
CA ARG A 55 6.28 14.08 8.90
C ARG A 55 5.98 13.44 10.25
N ARG A 56 5.80 14.23 11.31
CA ARG A 56 5.50 13.72 12.65
C ARG A 56 4.16 12.99 12.69
N ILE A 57 3.13 13.56 12.07
CA ILE A 57 1.78 12.97 12.00
C ILE A 57 1.84 11.67 11.21
N MET A 58 2.49 11.71 10.05
CA MET A 58 2.64 10.58 9.15
C MET A 58 3.37 9.41 9.78
N ILE A 59 4.52 9.65 10.41
CA ILE A 59 5.25 8.60 11.12
C ILE A 59 4.38 7.96 12.20
N GLY A 60 3.69 8.75 13.02
CA GLY A 60 2.80 8.24 14.07
C GLY A 60 1.64 7.39 13.52
N ASN A 61 0.99 7.86 12.45
CA ASN A 61 -0.09 7.12 11.81
C ASN A 61 0.42 5.84 11.13
N ALA A 62 1.55 5.92 10.41
CA ALA A 62 2.17 4.80 9.73
C ALA A 62 2.60 3.69 10.70
N ILE A 63 3.20 4.03 11.85
CA ILE A 63 3.54 3.05 12.91
C ILE A 63 2.30 2.27 13.34
N ASN A 64 1.18 2.96 13.56
CA ASN A 64 -0.06 2.30 13.95
C ASN A 64 -0.62 1.39 12.84
N VAL A 65 -0.52 1.81 11.56
CA VAL A 65 -0.88 0.98 10.39
C VAL A 65 0.02 -0.24 10.28
N VAL A 66 1.33 -0.08 10.41
CA VAL A 66 2.30 -1.19 10.39
C VAL A 66 2.03 -2.17 11.52
N ARG A 67 1.70 -1.67 12.72
CA ARG A 67 1.34 -2.50 13.88
C ARG A 67 0.10 -3.36 13.62
N VAL A 68 -0.98 -2.79 13.08
CA VAL A 68 -2.23 -3.56 12.83
C VAL A 68 -2.10 -4.50 11.63
N THR A 69 -1.35 -4.11 10.61
CA THR A 69 -1.08 -4.95 9.43
C THR A 69 -0.05 -6.04 9.68
N LYS A 70 0.80 -5.86 10.71
CA LYS A 70 1.99 -6.67 10.99
C LYS A 70 2.98 -6.63 9.81
N GLY A 71 3.06 -5.49 9.11
CA GLY A 71 3.96 -5.29 7.96
C GLY A 71 3.62 -6.15 6.73
N LYS A 72 2.34 -6.51 6.54
CA LYS A 72 1.87 -7.33 5.40
C LYS A 72 0.81 -6.57 4.61
N ASN A 73 0.71 -6.87 3.31
CA ASN A 73 -0.23 -6.20 2.39
C ASN A 73 -0.06 -4.67 2.39
N LEU A 74 1.20 -4.22 2.49
CA LEU A 74 1.58 -2.81 2.40
C LEU A 74 2.28 -2.57 1.06
N LEU A 75 2.06 -1.39 0.50
CA LEU A 75 2.76 -0.85 -0.66
C LEU A 75 3.32 0.51 -0.28
N ILE A 76 4.59 0.77 -0.57
CA ILE A 76 5.20 2.08 -0.34
C ILE A 76 5.32 2.78 -1.69
N SER A 77 4.78 4.00 -1.77
CA SER A 77 4.82 4.83 -2.97
C SER A 77 5.46 6.18 -2.70
N GLY A 78 5.86 6.88 -3.75
CA GLY A 78 6.52 8.18 -3.62
C GLY A 78 5.58 9.35 -3.46
N GLU A 79 4.43 9.34 -4.15
CA GLU A 79 3.56 10.52 -4.29
C GLU A 79 4.37 11.80 -4.59
N ALA A 80 5.45 11.67 -5.37
CA ALA A 80 6.43 12.75 -5.56
C ALA A 80 5.83 13.86 -6.43
N GLU A 81 5.90 15.11 -5.96
CA GLU A 81 5.50 16.32 -6.70
C GLU A 81 6.69 16.90 -7.48
N HIS A 82 7.91 16.63 -7.01
CA HIS A 82 9.16 17.13 -7.59
C HIS A 82 10.19 16.03 -7.75
N VAL A 83 11.09 16.16 -8.73
CA VAL A 83 12.16 15.17 -8.98
C VAL A 83 13.06 14.98 -7.76
N LEU A 84 13.28 16.03 -6.97
CA LEU A 84 14.09 16.02 -5.75
C LEU A 84 13.49 15.18 -4.61
N GLU A 85 12.23 14.74 -4.76
CA GLU A 85 11.54 13.89 -3.80
C GLU A 85 11.77 12.40 -4.07
N LEU A 86 12.21 12.04 -5.28
CA LEU A 86 12.48 10.65 -5.63
C LEU A 86 13.65 10.10 -4.79
N ARG A 87 13.54 8.82 -4.43
CA ARG A 87 14.54 8.09 -3.65
C ARG A 87 14.81 6.75 -4.27
N GLY A 88 16.03 6.25 -4.11
CA GLY A 88 16.38 4.90 -4.52
C GLY A 88 15.59 3.86 -3.70
N PRO A 89 15.39 2.64 -4.23
CA PRO A 89 14.62 1.61 -3.53
C PRO A 89 15.24 1.22 -2.18
N TYR A 90 16.57 1.15 -2.08
CA TYR A 90 17.25 0.85 -0.81
C TYR A 90 17.16 1.99 0.21
N ASP A 91 17.19 3.25 -0.25
CA ASP A 91 16.92 4.40 0.62
C ASP A 91 15.52 4.32 1.19
N MET A 92 14.54 3.86 0.38
CA MET A 92 13.18 3.70 0.84
C MET A 92 12.98 2.54 1.80
N VAL A 93 13.71 1.44 1.60
CA VAL A 93 13.76 0.34 2.58
C VAL A 93 14.29 0.84 3.93
N ASN A 94 15.34 1.66 3.91
CA ASN A 94 15.88 2.28 5.13
C ASN A 94 14.91 3.28 5.75
N PHE A 95 14.31 4.15 4.94
CA PHE A 95 13.30 5.11 5.39
C PHE A 95 12.09 4.42 6.04
N ALA A 96 11.67 3.27 5.53
CA ALA A 96 10.55 2.51 6.09
C ALA A 96 10.78 2.07 7.55
N SER A 97 12.03 2.05 8.03
CA SER A 97 12.33 1.83 9.45
C SER A 97 11.75 2.93 10.36
N LEU A 98 11.56 4.15 9.86
CA LEU A 98 10.88 5.23 10.57
C LEU A 98 9.40 4.90 10.83
N TYR A 99 8.80 4.04 10.00
CA TYR A 99 7.45 3.54 10.19
C TYR A 99 7.39 2.25 11.02
N GLU A 100 8.52 1.86 11.65
CA GLU A 100 8.70 0.59 12.37
C GLU A 100 8.46 -0.66 11.49
N LEU A 101 8.63 -0.51 10.17
CA LEU A 101 8.53 -1.63 9.24
C LEU A 101 9.84 -2.41 9.23
N LYS A 102 9.76 -3.74 9.40
CA LYS A 102 10.93 -4.62 9.27
C LYS A 102 11.48 -4.54 7.85
N GLN A 103 12.80 -4.60 7.73
CA GLN A 103 13.54 -4.52 6.45
C GLN A 103 13.00 -5.51 5.40
N GLU A 104 12.71 -6.76 5.78
CA GLU A 104 12.11 -7.77 4.89
C GLU A 104 10.72 -7.33 4.37
N SER A 105 9.86 -6.84 5.26
CA SER A 105 8.53 -6.31 4.91
C SER A 105 8.62 -5.06 4.05
N ALA A 106 9.57 -4.17 4.32
CA ALA A 106 9.81 -2.97 3.54
C ALA A 106 10.30 -3.31 2.12
N HIS A 107 11.25 -4.23 2.00
CA HIS A 107 11.71 -4.74 0.72
C HIS A 107 10.54 -5.34 -0.07
N ARG A 108 9.69 -6.16 0.57
CA ARG A 108 8.49 -6.73 -0.06
C ARG A 108 7.52 -5.64 -0.54
N ALA A 109 7.26 -4.63 0.29
CA ALA A 109 6.34 -3.53 -0.02
C ALA A 109 6.79 -2.67 -1.21
N LEU A 110 8.10 -2.64 -1.49
CA LEU A 110 8.70 -1.91 -2.62
C LEU A 110 8.96 -2.80 -3.86
N SER A 111 8.94 -4.12 -3.70
CA SER A 111 9.25 -5.08 -4.77
C SER A 111 8.03 -5.96 -5.12
N SER A 112 7.90 -7.14 -4.51
CA SER A 112 6.90 -8.12 -4.91
C SER A 112 5.46 -7.64 -4.73
N ALA A 113 5.19 -6.74 -3.77
CA ALA A 113 3.86 -6.17 -3.57
C ALA A 113 3.32 -5.50 -4.84
N GLY A 114 4.14 -4.72 -5.54
CA GLY A 114 3.73 -4.08 -6.81
C GLY A 114 3.37 -5.12 -7.88
N ARG A 115 4.16 -6.19 -8.00
CA ARG A 115 3.85 -7.31 -8.91
C ARG A 115 2.57 -8.04 -8.52
N GLU A 116 2.37 -8.32 -7.24
CA GLU A 116 1.17 -9.00 -6.73
C GLU A 116 -0.09 -8.19 -7.02
N VAL A 117 -0.04 -6.87 -6.81
CA VAL A 117 -1.15 -5.96 -7.13
C VAL A 117 -1.44 -5.92 -8.64
N LEU A 118 -0.40 -5.84 -9.48
CA LEU A 118 -0.58 -5.86 -10.94
C LEU A 118 -1.19 -7.18 -11.43
N LEU A 119 -0.75 -8.33 -10.88
CA LEU A 119 -1.34 -9.63 -11.19
C LEU A 119 -2.79 -9.74 -10.71
N HIS A 120 -3.11 -9.21 -9.53
CA HIS A 120 -4.48 -9.15 -9.03
C HIS A 120 -5.38 -8.33 -9.97
N ALA A 121 -4.92 -7.14 -10.38
CA ALA A 121 -5.63 -6.30 -11.34
C ALA A 121 -5.78 -6.98 -12.72
N HIS A 122 -4.75 -7.66 -13.21
CA HIS A 122 -4.77 -8.37 -14.49
C HIS A 122 -5.77 -9.51 -14.47
N THR A 123 -5.72 -10.38 -13.46
CA THR A 123 -6.64 -11.51 -13.31
C THR A 123 -8.09 -11.04 -13.22
N ARG A 124 -8.35 -9.98 -12.47
CA ARG A 124 -9.69 -9.37 -12.37
C ARG A 124 -10.24 -8.86 -13.70
N ARG A 125 -9.39 -8.33 -14.60
CA ARG A 125 -9.80 -7.70 -15.86
C ARG A 125 -9.81 -8.64 -17.05
N HIS A 126 -8.84 -9.54 -17.12
CA HIS A 126 -8.52 -10.29 -18.33
C HIS A 126 -8.73 -11.80 -18.15
N THR A 127 -9.20 -12.27 -17.00
CA THR A 127 -9.43 -13.71 -16.81
C THR A 127 -10.85 -14.04 -16.39
N ALA A 128 -11.34 -15.18 -16.87
CA ALA A 128 -12.53 -15.80 -16.33
C ALA A 128 -12.15 -16.58 -15.06
N ARG A 129 -12.62 -16.09 -13.89
CA ARG A 129 -12.43 -16.73 -12.58
C ARG A 129 -10.96 -17.03 -12.23
N ALA A 130 -10.01 -16.18 -12.64
CA ALA A 130 -8.58 -16.39 -12.42
C ALA A 130 -8.00 -17.68 -13.05
N ALA A 131 -8.74 -18.32 -13.96
CA ALA A 131 -8.38 -19.61 -14.53
C ALA A 131 -8.01 -19.55 -16.02
N VAL A 132 -8.71 -18.73 -16.81
CA VAL A 132 -8.51 -18.63 -18.26
C VAL A 132 -8.37 -17.17 -18.65
N GLU A 133 -7.27 -16.84 -19.32
CA GLU A 133 -7.05 -15.51 -19.89
C GLU A 133 -7.84 -15.33 -21.19
N VAL A 134 -8.59 -14.23 -21.28
CA VAL A 134 -9.35 -13.83 -22.46
C VAL A 134 -8.45 -12.91 -23.27
N VAL A 135 -7.87 -13.46 -24.33
CA VAL A 135 -7.04 -12.70 -25.28
C VAL A 135 -7.92 -12.33 -26.48
N PRO A 136 -8.07 -11.04 -26.82
CA PRO A 136 -8.77 -10.64 -28.04
C PRO A 136 -8.01 -11.16 -29.26
N MET A 137 -8.70 -11.70 -30.25
CA MET A 137 -8.07 -12.05 -31.53
C MET A 137 -7.64 -10.76 -32.22
N GLU A 138 -6.33 -10.59 -32.44
CA GLU A 138 -5.81 -9.50 -33.26
C GLU A 138 -6.40 -9.62 -34.69
N SER A 139 -6.87 -8.49 -35.22
CA SER A 139 -7.50 -8.37 -36.56
C SER A 139 -6.47 -8.01 -37.61
#